data_AF-A0A0W8D6Y3-F1
#
_entry.id   AF-A0A0W8D6Y3-F1
#
_cell.length_a   1.000
_cell.length_b   1.000
_cell.length_c   1.000
_cell.angle_alpha   90.00
_cell.angle_beta   90.00
_cell.angle_gamma   90.00
#
_symmetry.space_group_name_H-M   'P 1'
#
loop_
_entity.id
_entity.type
_entity.pdbx_description
1 polymer ?
#
loop_
_entity_poly.entity_id
_entity_poly.type
_entity_poly.pdbx_seq_one_letter_code
_entity_poly.pdbx_strand_id
1 'polypeptide(L)'
;MYVIKRDGRREDVKFDKITARITKLCYGLNPDYVDAVKISQKVVAGVYPGVTTSELDELAAETAAYQSTQHPDFSKLAARIAVSNLHKNTNKVFSDNIEVFHKNVHEKTGAAAPLIADDVYEIVMQHKDELNSAIIHDRDFEYDYFGFKTLERGYLFRVNGKVVERPQQMILRVALGIHKSDIKSALETYELMSQKFFTHATPTLFNAGTPRPQLSSCFLLAMQDDSIEGIYDTLKQCACISKWAGGIGISMHNIRATNSYIRGTNGSSNGIIPCCVCLTTRLAMWTRAEVSARARSLSTWSRGTPTCSSSWICVRTTVMSCTAPRLVLRAVGA
;
A
#
# COMPACT_ATOMS: atom_id res chain seq x y z
N MET A 1 -23.30 10.79 -28.91
CA MET A 1 -22.68 10.75 -27.57
C MET A 1 -21.22 11.10 -27.74
N TYR A 2 -20.68 12.04 -26.96
CA TYR A 2 -19.30 12.54 -27.13
C TYR A 2 -18.43 12.21 -25.91
N VAL A 3 -17.13 12.02 -26.15
CA VAL A 3 -16.07 11.82 -25.15
C VAL A 3 -15.11 13.00 -25.16
N ILE A 4 -14.57 13.32 -23.99
CA ILE A 4 -13.51 14.33 -23.84
C ILE A 4 -12.16 13.62 -23.82
N LYS A 5 -11.33 13.90 -24.82
CA LYS A 5 -9.97 13.39 -24.87
C LYS A 5 -9.09 14.01 -23.79
N ARG A 6 -7.95 13.38 -23.53
CA ARG A 6 -6.91 13.88 -22.62
C ARG A 6 -6.37 15.26 -23.03
N ASP A 7 -6.42 15.61 -24.32
CA ASP A 7 -6.06 16.93 -24.87
C ASP A 7 -7.19 17.97 -24.77
N GLY A 8 -8.33 17.62 -24.16
CA GLY A 8 -9.51 18.48 -24.02
C GLY A 8 -10.42 18.51 -25.26
N ARG A 9 -10.04 17.85 -26.37
CA ARG A 9 -10.87 17.82 -27.58
C ARG A 9 -12.08 16.92 -27.39
N ARG A 10 -13.21 17.33 -27.97
CA ARG A 10 -14.43 16.51 -28.04
C ARG A 10 -14.36 15.62 -29.27
N GLU A 11 -14.64 14.34 -29.09
CA GLU A 11 -14.80 13.39 -30.20
C GLU A 11 -16.05 12.54 -29.98
N ASP A 12 -16.72 12.15 -31.07
CA ASP A 12 -17.83 11.21 -30.99
C ASP A 12 -17.38 9.81 -30.56
N VAL A 13 -18.21 9.15 -29.75
CA VAL A 13 -17.99 7.77 -29.33
C VAL A 13 -18.12 6.86 -30.56
N LYS A 14 -16.99 6.28 -30.98
CA LYS A 14 -16.94 5.28 -32.06
C LYS A 14 -16.73 3.90 -31.45
N PHE A 15 -17.72 3.01 -31.62
CA PHE A 15 -17.68 1.64 -31.12
C PHE A 15 -16.44 0.88 -31.62
N ASP A 16 -16.11 1.04 -32.90
CA ASP A 16 -14.97 0.37 -33.54
C ASP A 16 -13.64 0.74 -32.88
N LYS A 17 -13.49 1.99 -32.42
CA LYS A 17 -12.26 2.46 -31.76
C LYS A 17 -12.07 1.82 -30.37
N ILE A 18 -13.17 1.64 -29.63
CA ILE A 18 -13.14 1.00 -28.31
C ILE A 18 -12.79 -0.48 -28.50
N THR A 19 -13.48 -1.15 -29.43
CA THR A 19 -13.27 -2.56 -29.73
C THR A 19 -11.84 -2.81 -30.20
N ALA A 20 -11.35 -2.06 -31.19
CA ALA A 20 -9.99 -2.22 -31.71
C ALA A 20 -8.91 -2.05 -30.63
N ARG A 21 -9.14 -1.16 -29.65
CA ARG A 21 -8.24 -0.97 -28.53
C ARG A 21 -8.24 -2.17 -27.59
N ILE A 22 -9.41 -2.69 -27.22
CA ILE A 22 -9.52 -3.88 -26.35
C ILE A 22 -8.92 -5.10 -27.06
N THR A 23 -9.23 -5.30 -28.34
CA THR A 23 -8.68 -6.39 -29.16
C THR A 23 -7.14 -6.38 -29.17
N LYS A 24 -6.51 -5.20 -29.28
CA LYS A 24 -5.03 -5.09 -29.22
C LYS A 24 -4.44 -5.57 -27.89
N LEU A 25 -5.21 -5.53 -26.80
CA LEU A 25 -4.78 -5.95 -25.46
C LEU A 25 -5.10 -7.43 -25.17
N CYS A 26 -5.83 -8.11 -26.06
CA CYS A 26 -6.20 -9.53 -25.91
C CYS A 26 -5.12 -10.53 -26.37
N TYR A 27 -3.88 -10.09 -26.62
CA TYR A 27 -2.82 -10.99 -27.09
C TYR A 27 -2.52 -12.13 -26.09
N GLY A 28 -2.46 -13.37 -26.58
CA GLY A 28 -2.19 -14.54 -25.74
C GLY A 28 -3.26 -14.85 -24.68
N LEU A 29 -4.47 -14.31 -24.81
CA LEU A 29 -5.64 -14.70 -24.02
C LEU A 29 -6.47 -15.72 -24.79
N ASN A 30 -7.27 -16.53 -24.08
CA ASN A 30 -8.11 -17.53 -24.73
C ASN A 30 -9.24 -16.86 -25.56
N PRO A 31 -9.24 -17.01 -26.90
CA PRO A 31 -10.22 -16.37 -27.79
C PRO A 31 -11.63 -16.95 -27.65
N ASP A 32 -11.77 -18.17 -27.14
CA ASP A 32 -13.07 -18.83 -27.00
C ASP A 32 -13.93 -18.18 -25.90
N TYR A 33 -13.28 -17.61 -24.88
CA TYR A 33 -13.93 -16.98 -23.73
C TYR A 33 -13.86 -15.46 -23.79
N VAL A 34 -12.71 -14.89 -24.16
CA VAL A 34 -12.47 -13.44 -24.09
C VAL A 34 -12.88 -12.75 -25.39
N ASP A 35 -14.15 -12.34 -25.45
CA ASP A 35 -14.70 -11.60 -26.59
C ASP A 35 -14.68 -10.09 -26.35
N ALA A 36 -13.81 -9.38 -27.07
CA ALA A 36 -13.66 -7.93 -27.01
C ALA A 36 -14.94 -7.18 -27.42
N VAL A 37 -15.76 -7.75 -28.30
CA VAL A 37 -17.01 -7.13 -28.78
C VAL A 37 -18.04 -7.11 -27.67
N LYS A 38 -18.22 -8.22 -26.95
CA LYS A 38 -19.14 -8.31 -25.80
C LYS A 38 -18.75 -7.36 -24.67
N ILE A 39 -17.47 -7.21 -24.38
CA ILE A 39 -16.99 -6.23 -23.40
C ILE A 39 -17.32 -4.82 -23.89
N SER A 40 -17.01 -4.49 -25.14
CA SER A 40 -17.25 -3.17 -25.71
C SER A 40 -18.73 -2.78 -25.66
N GLN A 41 -19.64 -3.71 -25.96
CA GLN A 41 -21.09 -3.48 -25.86
C GLN A 41 -21.51 -3.09 -24.44
N LYS A 42 -21.02 -3.81 -23.43
CA LYS A 42 -21.32 -3.49 -22.01
C LYS A 42 -20.72 -2.16 -21.58
N VAL A 43 -19.51 -1.84 -22.04
CA VAL A 43 -18.88 -0.55 -21.76
C VAL A 43 -19.71 0.59 -22.35
N VAL A 44 -20.11 0.50 -23.63
CA VAL A 44 -20.91 1.54 -24.30
C VAL A 44 -22.25 1.77 -23.60
N ALA A 45 -22.88 0.72 -23.05
CA ALA A 45 -24.12 0.85 -22.28
C ALA A 45 -23.96 1.70 -21.00
N GLY A 46 -22.76 1.76 -20.43
CA GLY A 46 -22.45 2.56 -19.24
C GLY A 46 -21.91 3.97 -19.54
N VAL A 47 -21.76 4.35 -20.81
CA VAL A 47 -21.21 5.66 -21.19
C VAL A 47 -22.28 6.74 -21.12
N TYR A 48 -21.92 7.91 -20.58
CA TYR A 48 -22.72 9.12 -20.62
C TYR A 48 -22.03 10.23 -21.44
N PRO A 49 -22.79 11.20 -21.98
CA PRO A 49 -22.21 12.31 -22.75
C PRO A 49 -21.25 13.14 -21.90
N GLY A 50 -20.02 13.35 -22.40
CA GLY A 50 -19.00 14.14 -21.72
C GLY A 50 -18.04 13.36 -20.83
N VAL A 51 -18.13 12.02 -20.81
CA VAL A 51 -17.14 11.19 -20.10
C VAL A 51 -15.72 11.43 -20.66
N THR A 52 -14.72 11.45 -19.78
CA THR A 52 -13.33 11.56 -20.22
C THR A 52 -12.81 10.22 -20.75
N THR A 53 -11.85 10.27 -21.67
CA THR A 53 -11.21 9.03 -22.18
C THR A 53 -10.47 8.23 -21.11
N SER A 54 -10.06 8.85 -20.00
CA SER A 54 -9.44 8.15 -18.87
C SER A 54 -10.47 7.42 -18.01
N GLU A 55 -11.64 8.01 -17.77
CA GLU A 55 -12.76 7.35 -17.08
C GLU A 55 -13.36 6.24 -17.93
N LEU A 56 -13.41 6.41 -19.25
CA LEU A 56 -13.87 5.36 -20.17
C LEU A 56 -12.97 4.11 -20.09
N ASP A 57 -11.65 4.31 -20.04
CA ASP A 57 -10.68 3.21 -19.89
C ASP A 57 -10.82 2.52 -18.52
N GLU A 58 -11.10 3.30 -17.47
CA GLU A 58 -11.34 2.78 -16.11
C GLU A 58 -12.62 1.94 -16.07
N LEU A 59 -13.72 2.44 -16.63
CA LEU A 59 -14.98 1.70 -16.76
C LEU A 59 -14.79 0.40 -17.55
N ALA A 60 -13.99 0.43 -18.61
CA ALA A 60 -13.66 -0.76 -19.39
C ALA A 60 -12.87 -1.79 -18.57
N ALA A 61 -11.91 -1.34 -17.76
CA ALA A 61 -11.16 -2.21 -16.87
C ALA A 61 -12.06 -2.83 -15.79
N GLU A 62 -12.94 -2.05 -15.15
CA GLU A 62 -13.91 -2.56 -14.17
C GLU A 62 -14.90 -3.56 -14.77
N THR A 63 -15.41 -3.27 -15.96
CA THR A 63 -16.34 -4.16 -16.68
C THR A 63 -15.69 -5.50 -17.05
N ALA A 64 -14.41 -5.47 -17.44
CA ALA A 64 -13.63 -6.67 -17.67
C ALA A 64 -13.35 -7.42 -16.35
N ALA A 65 -13.02 -6.72 -15.28
CA ALA A 65 -12.76 -7.32 -13.97
C ALA A 65 -14.00 -8.04 -13.41
N TYR A 66 -15.21 -7.51 -13.62
CA TYR A 66 -16.45 -8.18 -13.22
C TYR A 66 -16.66 -9.54 -13.93
N GLN A 67 -16.14 -9.68 -15.15
CA GLN A 67 -16.21 -10.92 -15.93
C GLN A 67 -15.13 -11.93 -15.56
N SER A 68 -14.25 -11.63 -14.60
CA SER A 68 -13.31 -12.61 -14.02
C SER A 68 -14.01 -13.84 -13.43
N THR A 69 -15.28 -13.70 -13.04
CA THR A 69 -16.15 -14.80 -12.59
C THR A 69 -16.41 -15.86 -13.68
N GLN A 70 -16.29 -15.49 -14.96
CA GLN A 70 -16.50 -16.41 -16.09
C GLN A 70 -15.21 -17.10 -16.50
N HIS A 71 -14.11 -16.34 -16.61
CA HIS A 71 -12.80 -16.87 -16.99
C HIS A 71 -11.68 -15.98 -16.39
N PRO A 72 -10.57 -16.57 -15.88
CA PRO A 72 -9.50 -15.81 -15.25
C PRO A 72 -8.77 -14.83 -16.20
N ASP A 73 -8.75 -15.10 -17.51
CA ASP A 73 -8.10 -14.20 -18.48
C ASP A 73 -8.79 -12.83 -18.59
N PHE A 74 -10.06 -12.69 -18.19
CA PHE A 74 -10.69 -11.37 -18.08
C PHE A 74 -10.00 -10.49 -17.03
N SER A 75 -9.45 -11.08 -15.97
CA SER A 75 -8.70 -10.36 -14.95
C SER A 75 -7.37 -9.82 -15.49
N LYS A 76 -6.67 -10.60 -16.31
CA LYS A 76 -5.47 -10.14 -17.05
C LYS A 76 -5.82 -9.04 -18.05
N LEU A 77 -6.91 -9.18 -18.81
CA LEU A 77 -7.36 -8.15 -19.74
C LEU A 77 -7.69 -6.84 -19.02
N ALA A 78 -8.43 -6.91 -17.91
CA ALA A 78 -8.75 -5.76 -17.07
C ALA A 78 -7.48 -5.05 -16.59
N ALA A 79 -6.49 -5.80 -16.12
CA ALA A 79 -5.19 -5.26 -15.72
C ALA A 79 -4.50 -4.54 -16.87
N ARG A 80 -4.46 -5.15 -18.07
CA ARG A 80 -3.83 -4.56 -19.25
C ARG A 80 -4.50 -3.26 -19.70
N ILE A 81 -5.83 -3.17 -19.60
CA ILE A 81 -6.57 -1.93 -19.87
C ILE A 81 -6.18 -0.85 -18.86
N ALA A 82 -6.16 -1.18 -17.57
CA ALA A 82 -5.80 -0.25 -16.50
C ALA A 82 -4.34 0.24 -16.62
N VAL A 83 -3.40 -0.67 -16.90
CA VAL A 83 -1.98 -0.36 -17.15
C VAL A 83 -1.82 0.51 -18.39
N SER A 84 -2.54 0.20 -19.47
CA SER A 84 -2.54 1.04 -20.69
C SER A 84 -3.06 2.45 -20.41
N ASN A 85 -4.06 2.59 -19.53
CA ASN A 85 -4.55 3.89 -19.09
C ASN A 85 -3.47 4.64 -18.29
N LEU A 86 -2.83 3.98 -17.32
CA LEU A 86 -1.74 4.56 -16.53
C LEU A 86 -0.57 5.02 -17.41
N HIS A 87 -0.13 4.21 -18.37
CA HIS A 87 0.96 4.57 -19.29
C HIS A 87 0.65 5.81 -20.13
N LYS A 88 -0.63 6.09 -20.42
CA LYS A 88 -1.04 7.32 -21.13
C LYS A 88 -1.12 8.54 -20.22
N ASN A 89 -1.25 8.35 -18.91
CA ASN A 89 -1.37 9.42 -17.92
C ASN A 89 -0.03 9.73 -17.24
N THR A 90 1.01 8.93 -17.47
CA THR A 90 2.33 9.02 -16.81
C THR A 90 3.46 9.14 -17.82
N ASN A 91 4.55 9.81 -17.43
CA ASN A 91 5.73 9.91 -18.28
C ASN A 91 6.47 8.57 -18.35
N LYS A 92 7.08 8.29 -19.51
CA LYS A 92 7.82 7.07 -19.78
C LYS A 92 9.20 7.08 -19.11
N VAL A 93 9.89 8.21 -19.21
CA VAL A 93 11.27 8.37 -18.74
C VAL A 93 11.31 8.41 -17.22
N PHE A 94 12.20 7.61 -16.61
CA PHE A 94 12.29 7.47 -15.17
C PHE A 94 12.96 8.67 -14.51
N SER A 95 14.07 9.17 -15.09
CA SER A 95 14.77 10.35 -14.58
C SER A 95 13.86 11.58 -14.45
N ASP A 96 13.00 11.82 -15.45
CA ASP A 96 12.08 12.95 -15.47
C ASP A 96 11.06 12.87 -14.32
N ASN A 97 10.57 11.66 -14.03
CA ASN A 97 9.67 11.44 -12.90
C ASN A 97 10.38 11.66 -11.55
N ILE A 98 11.63 11.20 -11.42
CA ILE A 98 12.45 11.44 -10.23
C ILE A 98 12.69 12.94 -10.02
N GLU A 99 12.91 13.70 -11.08
CA GLU A 99 13.01 15.16 -11.00
C GLU A 99 11.72 15.83 -10.51
N VAL A 100 10.57 15.38 -11.01
CA VAL A 100 9.25 15.85 -10.55
C VAL A 100 9.04 15.51 -9.07
N PHE A 101 9.47 14.33 -8.62
CA PHE A 101 9.34 13.90 -7.22
C PHE A 101 10.25 14.67 -6.27
N HIS A 102 11.45 15.03 -6.72
CA HIS A 102 12.39 15.84 -5.96
C HIS A 102 11.92 17.30 -5.83
N LYS A 103 11.45 17.88 -6.94
CA LYS A 103 10.93 19.27 -6.98
C LYS A 103 9.49 19.41 -6.49
N ASN A 104 8.92 18.36 -5.90
CA ASN A 104 7.54 18.37 -5.47
C ASN A 104 7.30 19.40 -4.35
N VAL A 105 6.22 20.17 -4.49
CA VAL A 105 5.80 21.19 -3.53
C VAL A 105 4.44 20.83 -2.97
N HIS A 106 4.22 21.14 -1.70
CA HIS A 106 2.93 20.86 -1.07
C HIS A 106 1.88 21.88 -1.53
N GLU A 107 0.81 21.40 -2.18
CA GLU A 107 -0.22 22.24 -2.84
C GLU A 107 -0.79 23.37 -1.96
N LYS A 108 -1.00 23.12 -0.66
CA LYS A 108 -1.66 24.07 0.23
C LYS A 108 -0.71 25.04 0.93
N THR A 109 0.54 24.65 1.12
CA THR A 109 1.51 25.44 1.91
C THR A 109 2.61 26.05 1.05
N GLY A 110 2.76 25.58 -0.20
CA GLY A 110 3.84 25.99 -1.11
C GLY A 110 5.24 25.58 -0.64
N ALA A 111 5.34 24.87 0.50
CA ALA A 111 6.61 24.41 1.04
C ALA A 111 7.16 23.25 0.19
N ALA A 112 8.49 23.19 0.07
CA ALA A 112 9.17 22.06 -0.55
C ALA A 112 8.83 20.77 0.21
N ALA A 113 8.30 19.78 -0.51
CA ALA A 113 7.91 18.48 0.03
C ALA A 113 8.46 17.38 -0.90
N PRO A 114 9.80 17.22 -0.95
CA PRO A 114 10.44 16.23 -1.80
C PRO A 114 10.00 14.82 -1.39
N LEU A 115 9.66 14.01 -2.38
CA LEU A 115 9.29 12.60 -2.19
C LEU A 115 10.52 11.67 -2.25
N ILE A 116 11.60 12.13 -2.88
CA ILE A 116 12.87 11.40 -3.07
C ILE A 116 13.97 12.08 -2.25
N ALA A 117 14.87 11.27 -1.69
CA ALA A 117 16.05 11.74 -0.98
C ALA A 117 17.09 12.35 -1.94
N ASP A 118 17.83 13.36 -1.46
CA ASP A 118 18.82 14.07 -2.28
C ASP A 118 19.94 13.13 -2.78
N ASP A 119 20.37 12.17 -1.94
CA ASP A 119 21.41 11.19 -2.31
C ASP A 119 20.97 10.29 -3.47
N VAL A 120 19.73 9.79 -3.44
CA VAL A 120 19.17 8.96 -4.52
C VAL A 120 18.93 9.78 -5.78
N TYR A 121 18.50 11.03 -5.66
CA TYR A 121 18.32 11.94 -6.79
C TYR A 121 19.64 12.15 -7.55
N GLU A 122 20.73 12.44 -6.83
CA GLU A 122 22.05 12.64 -7.43
C GLU A 122 22.54 11.40 -8.18
N ILE A 123 22.40 10.21 -7.58
CA ILE A 123 22.77 8.94 -8.20
C ILE A 123 21.97 8.70 -9.49
N VAL A 124 20.65 8.93 -9.46
CA VAL A 124 19.80 8.76 -10.64
C VAL A 124 20.22 9.71 -11.76
N MET A 125 20.53 10.97 -11.44
CA MET A 125 20.92 11.95 -12.44
C MET A 125 22.30 11.66 -13.05
N GLN A 126 23.22 11.09 -12.27
CA GLN A 126 24.53 10.65 -12.76
C GLN A 126 24.43 9.46 -13.71
N HIS A 127 23.54 8.49 -13.44
CA HIS A 127 23.39 7.25 -14.20
C HIS A 127 22.11 7.20 -15.06
N LYS A 128 21.56 8.36 -15.42
CA LYS A 128 20.22 8.47 -16.03
C LYS A 128 20.05 7.61 -17.29
N ASP A 129 21.06 7.56 -18.16
CA ASP A 129 20.94 6.91 -19.47
C ASP A 129 20.91 5.38 -19.30
N GLU A 130 21.77 4.85 -18.45
CA GLU A 130 21.81 3.43 -18.08
C GLU A 130 20.49 3.00 -17.41
N LEU A 131 20.04 3.73 -16.40
CA LEU A 131 18.82 3.44 -15.64
C LEU A 131 17.55 3.54 -16.49
N ASN A 132 17.45 4.57 -17.34
CA ASN A 132 16.30 4.74 -18.24
C ASN A 132 16.24 3.60 -19.29
N SER A 133 17.38 3.12 -19.76
CA SER A 133 17.45 2.06 -20.76
C SER A 133 17.14 0.67 -20.19
N ALA A 134 17.40 0.45 -18.90
CA ALA A 134 17.18 -0.84 -18.23
C ALA A 134 15.69 -1.16 -18.01
N ILE A 135 14.80 -0.17 -18.02
CA ILE A 135 13.38 -0.36 -17.69
C ILE A 135 12.63 -1.03 -18.84
N ILE A 136 12.01 -2.18 -18.54
CA ILE A 136 11.17 -2.93 -19.48
C ILE A 136 9.70 -2.71 -19.14
N HIS A 137 9.07 -1.72 -19.78
CA HIS A 137 7.67 -1.36 -19.52
C HIS A 137 6.64 -2.47 -19.84
N ASP A 138 6.99 -3.42 -20.71
CA ASP A 138 6.07 -4.49 -21.09
C ASP A 138 5.74 -5.41 -19.90
N ARG A 139 6.63 -5.49 -18.90
CA ARG A 139 6.40 -6.25 -17.65
C ARG A 139 5.24 -5.70 -16.82
N ASP A 140 4.83 -4.44 -17.03
CA ASP A 140 3.65 -3.89 -16.36
C ASP A 140 2.35 -4.62 -16.80
N PHE A 141 2.31 -5.20 -18.00
CA PHE A 141 1.14 -5.92 -18.51
C PHE A 141 0.97 -7.34 -17.94
N GLU A 142 1.93 -7.79 -17.14
CA GLU A 142 1.88 -9.10 -16.50
C GLU A 142 1.18 -9.08 -15.14
N TYR A 143 0.85 -7.90 -14.59
CA TYR A 143 0.08 -7.82 -13.35
C TYR A 143 -1.36 -8.26 -13.57
N ASP A 144 -1.96 -8.80 -12.51
CA ASP A 144 -3.40 -9.03 -12.45
C ASP A 144 -4.14 -7.76 -12.01
N TYR A 145 -5.45 -7.66 -12.27
CA TYR A 145 -6.21 -6.42 -12.05
C TYR A 145 -6.18 -5.98 -10.58
N PHE A 146 -6.42 -6.91 -9.66
CA PHE A 146 -6.38 -6.62 -8.22
C PHE A 146 -4.96 -6.29 -7.72
N GLY A 147 -3.94 -6.96 -8.28
CA GLY A 147 -2.55 -6.67 -7.99
C GLY A 147 -2.18 -5.25 -8.42
N PHE A 148 -2.52 -4.88 -9.66
CA PHE A 148 -2.30 -3.53 -10.18
C PHE A 148 -3.07 -2.47 -9.41
N LYS A 149 -4.35 -2.68 -9.11
CA LYS A 149 -5.16 -1.73 -8.32
C LYS A 149 -4.63 -1.55 -6.90
N THR A 150 -4.07 -2.60 -6.29
CA THR A 150 -3.37 -2.51 -5.01
C THR A 150 -2.14 -1.58 -5.12
N LEU A 151 -1.34 -1.76 -6.17
CA LEU A 151 -0.18 -0.89 -6.44
C LEU A 151 -0.59 0.56 -6.67
N GLU A 152 -1.61 0.80 -7.50
CA GLU A 152 -2.13 2.14 -7.82
C GLU A 152 -2.71 2.87 -6.60
N ARG A 153 -3.40 2.13 -5.71
CA ARG A 153 -4.02 2.71 -4.51
C ARG A 153 -3.00 3.05 -3.45
N GLY A 154 -2.07 2.14 -3.18
CA GLY A 154 -1.15 2.26 -2.06
C GLY A 154 0.26 2.71 -2.43
N TYR A 155 0.88 2.10 -3.44
CA TYR A 155 2.33 2.06 -3.55
C TYR A 155 2.93 3.08 -4.53
N LEU A 156 2.23 3.40 -5.61
CA LEU A 156 2.74 4.32 -6.63
C LEU A 156 2.67 5.76 -6.14
N PHE A 157 3.75 6.52 -6.35
CA PHE A 157 3.79 7.92 -5.95
C PHE A 157 2.77 8.79 -6.69
N ARG A 158 2.16 9.68 -5.90
CA ARG A 158 1.15 10.62 -6.36
C ARG A 158 1.66 12.04 -6.18
N VAL A 159 1.48 12.84 -7.22
CA VAL A 159 1.71 14.28 -7.21
C VAL A 159 0.38 14.94 -7.50
N ASN A 160 -0.03 15.88 -6.66
CA ASN A 160 -1.29 16.61 -6.80
C ASN A 160 -2.53 15.69 -6.94
N GLY A 161 -2.56 14.62 -6.14
CA GLY A 161 -3.62 13.61 -6.15
C GLY A 161 -3.61 12.66 -7.35
N LYS A 162 -2.70 12.83 -8.33
CA LYS A 162 -2.60 11.98 -9.52
C LYS A 162 -1.40 11.04 -9.42
N VAL A 163 -1.57 9.80 -9.86
CA VAL A 163 -0.47 8.82 -9.95
C VAL A 163 0.46 9.22 -11.08
N VAL A 164 1.75 9.39 -10.77
CA VAL A 164 2.78 9.80 -11.74
C VAL A 164 3.80 8.68 -12.00
N GLU A 165 3.95 7.77 -11.04
CA GLU A 165 4.88 6.65 -11.10
C GLU A 165 4.26 5.40 -11.77
N ARG A 166 5.07 4.66 -12.54
CA ARG A 166 4.71 3.34 -13.09
C ARG A 166 5.23 2.19 -12.20
N PRO A 167 4.65 0.98 -12.25
CA PRO A 167 5.14 -0.14 -11.43
C PRO A 167 6.62 -0.46 -11.65
N GLN A 168 7.12 -0.51 -12.90
CA GLN A 168 8.56 -0.68 -13.13
C GLN A 168 9.43 0.42 -12.52
N GLN A 169 8.98 1.67 -12.59
CA GLN A 169 9.71 2.81 -12.03
C GLN A 169 9.79 2.72 -10.51
N MET A 170 8.70 2.30 -9.87
CA MET A 170 8.65 2.04 -8.43
C MET A 170 9.62 0.92 -8.03
N ILE A 171 9.70 -0.18 -8.79
CA ILE A 171 10.66 -1.26 -8.51
C ILE A 171 12.10 -0.76 -8.63
N LEU A 172 12.41 0.00 -9.69
CA LEU A 172 13.77 0.53 -9.88
C LEU A 172 14.14 1.52 -8.77
N ARG A 173 13.21 2.41 -8.37
CA ARG A 173 13.39 3.30 -7.21
C ARG A 173 13.70 2.50 -5.94
N VAL A 174 12.98 1.42 -5.69
CA VAL A 174 13.21 0.57 -4.51
C VAL A 174 14.59 -0.07 -4.56
N ALA A 175 14.99 -0.61 -5.71
CA ALA A 175 16.31 -1.21 -5.89
C ALA A 175 17.43 -0.19 -5.67
N LEU A 176 17.31 1.02 -6.22
CA LEU A 176 18.24 2.13 -5.99
C LEU A 176 18.23 2.61 -4.54
N GLY A 177 17.07 2.64 -3.89
CA GLY A 177 16.96 3.00 -2.48
C GLY A 177 17.69 2.02 -1.54
N ILE A 178 17.86 0.76 -1.97
CA ILE A 178 18.57 -0.29 -1.21
C ILE A 178 20.07 -0.26 -1.51
N HIS A 179 20.44 -0.28 -2.79
CA HIS A 179 21.84 -0.45 -3.23
C HIS A 179 22.60 0.86 -3.45
N LYS A 180 21.89 1.99 -3.53
CA LYS A 180 22.44 3.35 -3.71
C LYS A 180 23.44 3.41 -4.86
N SER A 181 24.73 3.60 -4.55
CA SER A 181 25.80 3.79 -5.53
C SER A 181 26.16 2.51 -6.31
N ASP A 182 25.75 1.33 -5.84
CA ASP A 182 25.98 0.08 -6.57
C ASP A 182 24.87 -0.16 -7.61
N ILE A 183 25.06 0.43 -8.79
CA ILE A 183 24.11 0.35 -9.91
C ILE A 183 23.97 -1.09 -10.42
N LYS A 184 25.05 -1.88 -10.41
CA LYS A 184 25.01 -3.25 -10.92
C LYS A 184 24.09 -4.13 -10.06
N SER A 185 24.24 -4.06 -8.75
CA SER A 185 23.37 -4.79 -7.81
C SER A 185 21.93 -4.24 -7.80
N ALA A 186 21.76 -2.93 -8.03
CA ALA A 186 20.44 -2.32 -8.22
C ALA A 186 19.72 -2.88 -9.45
N LEU A 187 20.41 -2.98 -10.59
CA LEU A 187 19.86 -3.54 -11.82
C LEU A 187 19.55 -5.04 -11.71
N GLU A 188 20.41 -5.81 -11.04
CA GLU A 188 20.14 -7.23 -10.75
C GLU A 188 18.87 -7.38 -9.90
N THR A 189 18.74 -6.57 -8.85
CA THR A 189 17.56 -6.56 -7.99
C THR A 189 16.31 -6.14 -8.74
N TYR A 190 16.39 -5.11 -9.59
CA TYR A 190 15.30 -4.69 -10.47
C TYR A 190 14.86 -5.84 -11.39
N GLU A 191 15.79 -6.55 -12.00
CA GLU A 191 15.50 -7.67 -12.90
C GLU A 191 14.75 -8.78 -12.17
N LEU A 192 15.24 -9.20 -11.01
CA LEU A 192 14.62 -10.26 -10.22
C LEU A 192 13.23 -9.87 -9.69
N MET A 193 13.07 -8.63 -9.21
CA MET A 193 11.79 -8.13 -8.72
C MET A 193 10.76 -7.91 -9.83
N SER A 194 11.18 -7.37 -10.98
CA SER A 194 10.28 -7.11 -12.11
C SER A 194 9.80 -8.40 -12.79
N GLN A 195 10.61 -9.46 -12.77
CA GLN A 195 10.19 -10.82 -13.14
C GLN A 195 9.42 -11.57 -12.03
N LYS A 196 9.17 -10.92 -10.88
CA LYS A 196 8.40 -11.44 -9.75
C LYS A 196 9.02 -12.68 -9.06
N PHE A 197 10.34 -12.84 -9.10
CA PHE A 197 11.01 -13.89 -8.32
C PHE A 197 10.87 -13.66 -6.82
N PHE A 198 10.90 -12.40 -6.39
CA PHE A 198 10.63 -11.99 -5.02
C PHE A 198 10.07 -10.58 -4.97
N THR A 199 9.54 -10.19 -3.80
CA THR A 199 9.15 -8.81 -3.52
C THR A 199 9.64 -8.43 -2.12
N HIS A 200 10.05 -7.17 -1.96
CA HIS A 200 10.29 -6.63 -0.62
C HIS A 200 8.98 -6.40 0.13
N ALA A 201 9.09 -6.27 1.44
CA ALA A 201 7.95 -5.98 2.31
C ALA A 201 7.38 -4.58 2.01
N THR A 202 6.11 -4.39 2.36
CA THR A 202 5.39 -3.12 2.24
C THR A 202 6.21 -1.89 2.67
N PRO A 203 6.80 -1.80 3.89
CA PRO A 203 7.56 -0.60 4.28
C PRO A 203 8.74 -0.28 3.35
N THR A 204 9.39 -1.29 2.79
CA THR A 204 10.47 -1.11 1.83
C THR A 204 9.96 -0.53 0.51
N LEU A 205 8.88 -1.08 -0.04
CA LEU A 205 8.27 -0.59 -1.29
C LEU A 205 7.81 0.88 -1.18
N PHE A 206 7.28 1.25 -0.03
CA PHE A 206 6.83 2.61 0.27
C PHE A 206 7.97 3.60 0.45
N ASN A 207 8.95 3.26 1.29
CA ASN A 207 9.89 4.25 1.83
C ASN A 207 11.29 4.18 1.21
N ALA A 208 11.63 3.17 0.41
CA ALA A 208 12.92 3.10 -0.24
C ALA A 208 13.11 4.29 -1.21
N GLY A 209 14.25 4.96 -1.07
CA GLY A 209 14.61 6.15 -1.84
C GLY A 209 13.94 7.45 -1.40
N THR A 210 13.18 7.46 -0.30
CA THR A 210 12.55 8.66 0.27
C THR A 210 13.47 9.37 1.28
N PRO A 211 13.27 10.67 1.61
CA PRO A 211 14.13 11.42 2.52
C PRO A 211 14.30 10.82 3.93
N ARG A 212 13.34 10.01 4.39
CA ARG A 212 13.41 9.29 5.67
C ARG A 212 13.02 7.83 5.45
N PRO A 213 13.95 6.98 5.01
CA PRO A 213 13.64 5.62 4.62
C PRO A 213 13.45 4.72 5.85
N GLN A 214 12.21 4.52 6.29
CA GLN A 214 11.86 3.48 7.27
C GLN A 214 11.52 2.19 6.55
N LEU A 215 12.52 1.32 6.36
CA LEU A 215 12.38 0.08 5.58
C LEU A 215 11.82 -1.09 6.40
N SER A 216 11.81 -0.97 7.73
CA SER A 216 11.34 -1.99 8.66
C SER A 216 10.09 -1.52 9.39
N SER A 217 9.07 -2.37 9.43
CA SER A 217 7.81 -2.04 10.11
C SER A 217 7.58 -2.82 11.40
N CYS A 218 8.33 -3.86 11.72
CA CYS A 218 8.05 -4.72 12.87
C CYS A 218 9.08 -4.51 13.98
N PHE A 219 8.63 -4.11 15.16
CA PHE A 219 9.48 -3.81 16.31
C PHE A 219 9.06 -4.64 17.51
N LEU A 220 10.05 -5.08 18.29
CA LEU A 220 9.84 -5.80 19.54
C LEU A 220 10.39 -4.92 20.67
N LEU A 221 9.54 -4.63 21.66
CA LEU A 221 9.89 -3.85 22.83
C LEU A 221 9.68 -4.70 24.09
N ALA A 222 10.61 -4.61 25.02
CA ALA A 222 10.39 -5.04 26.38
C ALA A 222 9.98 -3.82 27.21
N MET A 223 9.02 -4.00 28.10
CA MET A 223 8.70 -2.98 29.10
C MET A 223 9.95 -2.68 29.93
N GLN A 224 10.30 -1.41 30.07
CA GLN A 224 11.59 -1.03 30.68
C GLN A 224 11.68 -1.39 32.16
N ASP A 225 10.62 -1.13 32.92
CA ASP A 225 10.58 -1.37 34.35
C ASP A 225 9.13 -1.50 34.87
N ASP A 226 8.94 -2.11 36.03
CA ASP A 226 7.65 -2.22 36.74
C ASP A 226 7.36 -0.97 37.58
N SER A 227 7.45 0.19 36.92
CA SER A 227 7.24 1.51 37.48
C SER A 227 6.40 2.35 36.53
N ILE A 228 5.75 3.41 37.05
CA ILE A 228 4.95 4.31 36.22
C ILE A 228 5.85 4.96 35.16
N GLU A 229 7.06 5.39 35.54
CA GLU A 229 8.04 5.97 34.61
C GLU A 229 8.40 4.99 33.48
N GLY A 230 8.76 3.75 33.82
CA GLY A 230 9.06 2.71 32.83
C GLY A 230 7.90 2.40 31.87
N ILE A 231 6.66 2.42 32.37
CA ILE A 231 5.46 2.24 31.54
C ILE A 231 5.26 3.41 30.57
N TYR A 232 5.41 4.64 31.04
CA TYR A 232 5.22 5.84 30.21
C TYR A 232 6.35 6.03 29.20
N ASP A 233 7.59 5.67 29.54
CA ASP A 233 8.71 5.69 28.58
C ASP A 233 8.56 4.63 27.49
N THR A 234 8.11 3.43 27.85
CA THR A 234 7.75 2.39 26.88
C THR A 234 6.61 2.87 25.97
N LEU A 235 5.59 3.53 26.52
CA LEU A 235 4.50 4.12 25.74
C LEU A 235 5.02 5.22 24.79
N LYS A 236 5.94 6.08 25.23
CA LYS A 236 6.57 7.10 24.40
C LYS A 236 7.33 6.48 23.23
N GLN A 237 8.13 5.44 23.47
CA GLN A 237 8.81 4.69 22.41
C GLN A 237 7.82 4.07 21.42
N CYS A 238 6.75 3.47 21.93
CA CYS A 238 5.68 2.93 21.09
C CYS A 238 5.03 4.02 20.21
N ALA A 239 4.77 5.20 20.77
CA ALA A 239 4.21 6.32 20.01
C ALA A 239 5.17 6.81 18.91
N CYS A 240 6.47 6.90 19.21
CA CYS A 240 7.49 7.27 18.23
C CYS A 240 7.59 6.28 17.07
N ILE A 241 7.48 4.97 17.34
CA ILE A 241 7.48 3.92 16.31
C ILE A 241 6.17 3.92 15.50
N SER A 242 5.03 4.01 16.18
CA SER A 242 3.69 4.02 15.56
C SER A 242 3.47 5.22 14.65
N LYS A 243 4.08 6.38 14.96
CA LYS A 243 4.08 7.59 14.11
C LYS A 243 4.49 7.29 12.66
N TRP A 244 5.36 6.32 12.45
CA TRP A 244 5.87 5.91 11.14
C TRP A 244 5.28 4.58 10.65
N ALA A 245 4.07 4.25 11.11
CA ALA A 245 3.34 3.03 10.77
C ALA A 245 4.09 1.73 11.13
N GLY A 246 4.96 1.78 12.16
CA GLY A 246 5.57 0.57 12.73
C GLY A 246 4.57 -0.21 13.57
N GLY A 247 4.45 -1.51 13.33
CA GLY A 247 3.81 -2.48 14.20
C GLY A 247 4.73 -2.87 15.36
N ILE A 248 4.14 -3.04 16.55
CA ILE A 248 4.90 -3.20 17.80
C ILE A 248 4.42 -4.45 18.53
N GLY A 249 5.37 -5.32 18.89
CA GLY A 249 5.18 -6.37 19.89
C GLY A 249 5.77 -5.92 21.23
N ILE A 250 4.98 -5.92 22.30
CA ILE A 250 5.43 -5.52 23.63
C ILE A 250 5.45 -6.75 24.55
N SER A 251 6.57 -6.96 25.23
CA SER A 251 6.71 -7.92 26.32
C SER A 251 6.48 -7.22 27.65
N MET A 252 5.50 -7.70 28.44
CA MET A 252 5.07 -7.11 29.71
C MET A 252 5.22 -8.08 30.89
N HIS A 253 6.15 -9.03 30.78
CA HIS A 253 6.35 -10.10 31.79
C HIS A 253 6.80 -9.56 33.16
N ASN A 254 7.44 -8.39 33.18
CA ASN A 254 7.91 -7.73 34.38
C ASN A 254 6.84 -6.91 35.11
N ILE A 255 5.67 -6.64 34.50
CA ILE A 255 4.61 -5.87 35.15
C ILE A 255 3.92 -6.71 36.23
N ARG A 256 3.79 -6.15 37.43
CA ARG A 256 3.15 -6.83 38.56
C ARG A 256 1.68 -7.18 38.29
N ALA A 257 1.24 -8.31 38.85
CA ALA A 257 -0.14 -8.78 38.74
C ALA A 257 -1.11 -7.95 39.60
N THR A 258 -2.41 -8.11 39.35
CA THR A 258 -3.47 -7.51 40.17
C THR A 258 -3.32 -7.93 41.64
N ASN A 259 -3.62 -7.04 42.58
CA ASN A 259 -3.45 -7.20 44.03
C ASN A 259 -2.00 -7.27 44.53
N SER A 260 -1.01 -6.98 43.68
CA SER A 260 0.38 -6.82 44.14
C SER A 260 0.55 -5.54 44.94
N TYR A 261 1.35 -5.58 46.01
CA TYR A 261 1.58 -4.43 46.89
C TYR A 261 2.30 -3.26 46.17
N ILE A 262 1.86 -2.02 46.43
CA ILE A 262 2.52 -0.81 45.95
C ILE A 262 3.08 -0.03 47.15
N ARG A 263 4.41 -0.03 47.26
CA ARG A 263 5.14 0.78 48.24
C ARG A 263 5.02 2.27 47.87
N GLY A 264 4.61 3.10 48.82
CA GLY A 264 4.43 4.55 48.65
C GLY A 264 2.97 5.00 48.80
N THR A 265 2.05 4.46 47.98
CA THR A 265 0.61 4.75 48.08
C THR A 265 -0.14 3.83 49.04
N ASN A 266 0.55 2.80 49.57
CA ASN A 266 0.00 1.78 50.45
C ASN A 266 -1.26 1.07 49.87
N GLY A 267 -1.36 1.03 48.54
CA GLY A 267 -2.47 0.44 47.79
C GLY A 267 -2.10 -0.87 47.10
N SER A 268 -3.10 -1.48 46.48
CA SER A 268 -2.95 -2.66 45.63
C SER A 268 -2.90 -2.27 44.15
N SER A 269 -2.13 -3.01 43.35
CA SER A 269 -2.05 -2.83 41.90
C SER A 269 -3.31 -3.33 41.21
N ASN A 270 -3.76 -2.59 40.19
CA ASN A 270 -4.84 -3.01 39.31
C ASN A 270 -4.37 -4.03 38.25
N GLY A 271 -3.07 -4.31 38.17
CA GLY A 271 -2.46 -5.32 37.29
C GLY A 271 -2.28 -4.89 35.83
N ILE A 272 -2.10 -5.87 34.95
CA ILE A 272 -1.70 -5.66 33.55
C ILE A 272 -2.85 -5.14 32.67
N ILE A 273 -4.11 -5.47 32.99
CA ILE A 273 -5.26 -5.14 32.13
C ILE A 273 -5.41 -3.62 31.91
N PRO A 274 -5.40 -2.76 32.95
CA PRO A 274 -5.44 -1.31 32.75
C PRO A 274 -4.25 -0.76 31.98
N CYS A 275 -3.05 -1.35 32.16
CA CYS A 275 -1.86 -0.98 31.39
C CYS A 275 -2.06 -1.25 29.89
N CYS A 276 -2.58 -2.43 29.54
CA CYS A 276 -2.94 -2.78 28.15
C CYS A 276 -4.01 -1.84 27.57
N VAL A 277 -5.02 -1.46 28.35
CA VAL A 277 -6.06 -0.51 27.91
C VAL A 277 -5.46 0.87 27.66
N CYS A 278 -4.54 1.33 28.52
CA CYS A 278 -3.83 2.59 28.34
C CYS A 278 -3.02 2.57 27.03
N LEU A 279 -2.19 1.55 26.83
CA LEU A 279 -1.37 1.41 25.62
C LEU A 279 -2.24 1.37 24.35
N THR A 280 -3.28 0.56 24.34
CA THR A 280 -4.13 0.41 23.14
C THR A 280 -4.93 1.67 22.82
N THR A 281 -5.49 2.35 23.82
CA THR A 281 -6.26 3.59 23.61
C THR A 281 -5.35 4.72 23.13
N ARG A 282 -4.16 4.85 23.73
CA ARG A 282 -3.20 5.91 23.37
C ARG A 282 -2.60 5.68 22.00
N LEU A 283 -2.22 4.44 21.66
CA LEU A 283 -1.61 4.15 20.36
C LEU A 283 -2.59 4.30 19.19
N ALA A 284 -3.89 4.11 19.42
CA ALA A 284 -4.93 4.35 18.42
C ALA A 284 -4.99 5.82 17.94
N MET A 285 -4.57 6.78 18.77
CA MET A 285 -4.55 8.20 18.41
C MET A 285 -3.52 8.54 17.32
N TRP A 286 -2.46 7.73 17.19
CA TRP A 286 -1.29 8.05 16.35
C TRP A 286 -1.22 7.21 15.07
N THR A 287 -2.04 6.17 14.94
CA THR A 287 -2.08 5.33 13.74
C THR A 287 -2.73 6.08 12.57
N ARG A 288 -2.01 6.20 11.44
CA ARG A 288 -2.59 6.64 10.15
C ARG A 288 -3.72 5.68 9.73
N ALA A 289 -4.78 6.24 9.14
CA ALA A 289 -6.05 5.56 8.87
C ALA A 289 -5.97 4.29 7.98
N GLU A 290 -4.90 4.08 7.22
CA GLU A 290 -4.86 3.06 6.15
C GLU A 290 -4.20 1.72 6.52
N VAL A 291 -3.48 1.61 7.64
CA VAL A 291 -2.71 0.39 7.97
C VAL A 291 -3.15 -0.16 9.31
N SER A 292 -4.01 -1.18 9.31
CA SER A 292 -4.75 -1.48 10.52
C SER A 292 -5.30 -2.94 10.60
N ALA A 293 -4.75 -3.80 11.49
CA ALA A 293 -5.24 -5.15 11.90
C ALA A 293 -5.01 -5.38 13.41
N ARG A 294 -5.89 -6.05 14.19
CA ARG A 294 -5.78 -6.26 15.68
C ARG A 294 -5.57 -7.74 16.07
N ALA A 295 -4.63 -8.04 16.98
CA ALA A 295 -4.49 -9.35 17.63
C ALA A 295 -4.10 -9.19 19.12
N ARG A 296 -4.44 -10.16 19.99
CA ARG A 296 -4.06 -10.17 21.42
C ARG A 296 -3.57 -11.56 21.82
N SER A 297 -2.43 -11.65 22.49
CA SER A 297 -2.02 -12.82 23.27
C SER A 297 -1.23 -12.39 24.51
N LEU A 298 -1.40 -13.09 25.63
CA LEU A 298 -0.67 -12.90 26.89
C LEU A 298 -0.10 -14.24 27.35
N SER A 299 1.06 -14.20 28.03
CA SER A 299 1.71 -15.39 28.60
C SER A 299 0.96 -15.98 29.79
N THR A 300 0.81 -17.31 29.80
CA THR A 300 0.14 -18.16 30.79
C THR A 300 0.65 -18.11 32.23
N TRP A 301 1.85 -17.60 32.48
CA TRP A 301 2.48 -17.65 33.82
C TRP A 301 2.23 -16.42 34.68
N SER A 302 1.59 -15.39 34.11
CA SER A 302 1.12 -14.23 34.88
C SER A 302 -0.18 -14.60 35.62
N ARG A 303 -0.24 -14.38 36.93
CA ARG A 303 -1.39 -14.69 37.82
C ARG A 303 -2.71 -13.95 37.47
N GLY A 304 -2.82 -13.34 36.29
CA GLY A 304 -4.00 -12.63 35.79
C GLY A 304 -4.49 -13.06 34.40
N THR A 305 -4.13 -14.25 33.90
CA THR A 305 -4.53 -14.72 32.57
C THR A 305 -5.24 -16.09 32.61
N PRO A 306 -6.40 -16.26 31.92
CA PRO A 306 -6.90 -17.59 31.60
C PRO A 306 -6.14 -18.12 30.38
N THR A 307 -5.33 -19.15 30.60
CA THR A 307 -4.70 -20.08 29.62
C THR A 307 -4.68 -19.67 28.14
N CYS A 308 -3.59 -19.05 27.67
CA CYS A 308 -3.21 -18.99 26.25
C CYS A 308 -1.67 -19.03 26.10
N SER A 309 -1.15 -19.84 25.17
CA SER A 309 0.22 -20.39 25.18
C SER A 309 1.32 -19.57 24.46
N SER A 310 1.17 -18.25 24.31
CA SER A 310 2.18 -17.43 23.58
C SER A 310 2.50 -16.07 24.21
N SER A 311 3.80 -15.74 24.29
CA SER A 311 4.41 -14.72 25.17
C SER A 311 4.45 -13.26 24.65
N TRP A 312 3.65 -12.90 23.65
CA TRP A 312 3.78 -11.61 22.95
C TRP A 312 2.46 -10.85 22.85
N ILE A 313 2.46 -9.55 23.18
CA ILE A 313 1.32 -8.65 22.89
C ILE A 313 1.64 -7.86 21.62
N CYS A 314 1.03 -8.22 20.49
CA CYS A 314 1.15 -7.46 19.24
C CYS A 314 0.07 -6.37 19.19
N VAL A 315 0.46 -5.09 19.18
CA VAL A 315 -0.49 -3.97 19.03
C VAL A 315 -0.40 -3.43 17.61
N ARG A 316 -1.48 -3.66 16.86
CA ARG A 316 -1.78 -2.99 15.60
C ARG A 316 -3.29 -2.67 15.63
N THR A 317 -3.69 -1.46 15.27
CA THR A 317 -5.08 -0.94 15.40
C THR A 317 -5.91 -1.35 14.18
N THR A 318 -7.26 -1.33 14.18
CA THR A 318 -8.13 -1.23 12.96
C THR A 318 -9.39 -0.47 13.23
N VAL A 319 -9.70 0.51 12.36
CA VAL A 319 -11.03 1.11 12.23
C VAL A 319 -11.70 0.47 11.02
N MET A 320 -12.67 -0.41 11.25
CA MET A 320 -13.58 -0.88 10.22
C MET A 320 -14.83 0.00 10.34
N SER A 321 -15.10 0.84 9.34
CA SER A 321 -16.35 1.59 9.25
C SER A 321 -17.49 0.62 8.91
N CYS A 322 -18.10 0.04 9.94
CA CYS A 322 -19.38 -0.66 9.80
C CYS A 322 -20.52 0.34 10.01
N THR A 323 -21.03 0.91 8.93
CA THR A 323 -22.43 1.32 8.85
C THR A 323 -23.27 0.08 8.49
N ALA A 324 -24.36 -0.13 9.26
CA ALA A 324 -25.49 -1.07 9.07
C ALA A 324 -25.42 -2.43 9.84
N PRO A 325 -26.58 -3.04 10.21
CA PRO A 325 -26.97 -3.17 11.62
C PRO A 325 -27.12 -4.62 12.14
N ARG A 326 -27.06 -4.75 13.47
CA ARG A 326 -27.54 -5.84 14.36
C ARG A 326 -27.96 -7.16 13.69
N LEU A 327 -27.15 -8.21 13.87
CA LEU A 327 -27.65 -9.58 13.97
C LEU A 327 -27.22 -10.20 15.31
N VAL A 328 -28.22 -10.55 16.10
CA VAL A 328 -28.11 -11.28 17.37
C VAL A 328 -27.86 -12.75 17.04
N LEU A 329 -26.78 -13.34 17.57
CA LEU A 329 -26.60 -14.79 17.57
C LEU A 329 -26.45 -15.27 19.01
N ARG A 330 -27.53 -15.94 19.46
CA ARG A 330 -27.65 -16.67 20.72
C ARG A 330 -26.60 -17.78 20.80
N ALA A 331 -26.05 -17.95 22.00
CA ALA A 331 -25.31 -19.13 22.40
C ALA A 331 -26.19 -20.38 22.29
N VAL A 332 -25.64 -21.45 21.71
CA VAL A 332 -26.05 -22.82 22.00
C VAL A 332 -24.76 -23.57 22.31
N GLY A 333 -24.62 -23.96 23.57
CA GLY A 333 -23.61 -24.91 24.00
C GLY A 333 -24.06 -26.34 23.74
N ALA A 334 -23.07 -27.20 23.57
CA ALA A 334 -23.04 -28.58 24.02
C ALA A 334 -21.58 -28.92 24.31
#